data_AF-A0A8T5IQF0-F1
#
_entry.id   AF-A0A8T5IQF0-F1
#
_cell.length_a   1.000
_cell.length_b   1.000
_cell.length_c   1.000
_cell.angle_alpha   90.00
_cell.angle_beta   90.00
_cell.angle_gamma   90.00
#
_symmetry.space_group_name_H-M   'P 1'
#
loop_
_entity.id
_entity.type
_entity.pdbx_description
1 polymer ?
#
loop_
_entity_poly.entity_id
_entity_poly.type
_entity_poly.pdbx_seq_one_letter_code
_entity_poly.pdbx_strand_id
1 'polypeptide(L)' 'MIEYLTLILAIPLGLALANITKDEKQIYSKPPYFPVILWVLAIAAAILFSLNKTVALTLTFIFITTLVWQKA' A
#
# COMPACT_ATOMS: atom_id res chain seq x y z
N MET A 1 -10.31 -7.53 -14.29
CA MET A 1 -9.56 -6.61 -15.18
C MET A 1 -9.49 -5.20 -14.61
N ILE A 2 -10.58 -4.67 -14.04
CA ILE A 2 -10.60 -3.32 -13.45
C ILE A 2 -9.66 -3.19 -12.24
N GLU A 3 -9.39 -4.30 -11.54
CA GLU A 3 -8.50 -4.34 -10.37
C GLU A 3 -7.06 -3.92 -10.71
N TYR A 4 -6.60 -4.26 -11.93
CA TYR A 4 -5.26 -3.88 -12.40
C TYR A 4 -5.18 -2.37 -12.72
N LEU A 5 -6.25 -1.80 -13.27
CA LEU A 5 -6.34 -0.35 -13.50
C LEU A 5 -6.34 0.43 -12.17
N THR A 6 -7.09 -0.04 -11.17
CA THR A 6 -7.08 0.56 -9.83
C THR A 6 -5.70 0.51 -9.18
N LEU A 7 -4.92 -0.55 -9.40
CA LEU A 7 -3.54 -0.64 -8.90
C LEU A 7 -2.60 0.36 -9.56
N ILE A 8 -2.70 0.53 -10.89
CA ILE A 8 -1.89 1.51 -11.62
C ILE A 8 -2.21 2.93 -11.12
N LEU A 9 -3.50 3.22 -10.88
CA LEU A 9 -3.95 4.52 -10.38
C LEU A 9 -3.65 4.74 -8.88
N ALA A 10 -3.40 3.68 -8.12
CA ALA A 10 -3.09 3.77 -6.69
C ALA A 10 -1.81 4.57 -6.41
N ILE A 11 -0.81 4.44 -7.28
CA ILE A 11 0.48 5.12 -7.15
C ILE A 11 0.32 6.65 -7.28
N PRO A 12 -0.21 7.21 -8.39
CA PRO A 12 -0.38 8.65 -8.53
C PRO A 12 -1.37 9.22 -7.53
N LEU A 13 -2.46 8.49 -7.22
CA LEU A 13 -3.42 8.91 -6.21
C LEU A 13 -2.76 8.99 -4.83
N GLY A 14 -1.97 7.98 -4.47
CA GLY A 14 -1.26 7.98 -3.21
C GLY A 14 -0.21 9.08 -3.11
N LEU A 15 0.51 9.37 -4.19
CA LEU A 15 1.48 10.46 -4.21
C LEU A 15 0.81 11.82 -4.09
N ALA A 16 -0.33 12.03 -4.75
CA ALA A 16 -1.09 13.26 -4.66
C ALA A 16 -1.61 13.48 -3.23
N LEU A 17 -2.24 12.46 -2.65
CA LEU A 17 -2.81 12.54 -1.31
C LEU A 17 -1.73 12.64 -0.22
N ALA A 18 -0.65 11.86 -0.28
CA ALA A 18 0.43 11.94 0.68
C ALA A 18 1.15 13.30 0.67
N ASN A 19 1.18 13.98 -0.48
CA ASN A 19 1.68 15.36 -0.56
C ASN A 19 0.73 16.40 0.05
N ILE A 20 -0.57 16.11 0.10
CA ILE A 20 -1.56 16.97 0.76
C ILE A 20 -1.53 16.74 2.28
N THR A 21 -1.35 15.48 2.72
CA THR A 21 -1.37 15.07 4.14
C THR A 21 0.02 14.75 4.68
N LYS A 22 0.99 15.65 4.46
CA LYS A 22 2.41 15.45 4.86
C LYS A 22 2.61 15.25 6.36
N ASP A 23 1.71 15.77 7.17
CA ASP A 23 1.68 15.60 8.63
C ASP A 23 1.50 14.13 9.03
N GLU A 24 0.80 13.33 8.22
CA GLU A 24 0.61 11.91 8.47
C GLU A 24 1.90 11.10 8.35
N LYS A 25 2.94 11.62 7.69
CA LYS A 25 4.25 10.93 7.57
C LYS A 25 4.78 10.46 8.93
N GLN A 26 4.59 11.27 9.98
CA GLN A 26 5.04 10.91 11.32
C GLN A 26 4.34 9.65 11.86
N ILE A 27 3.07 9.45 11.49
CA ILE A 27 2.28 8.27 11.85
C ILE A 27 2.80 7.06 11.06
N TYR A 28 2.92 7.20 9.73
CA TYR A 28 3.33 6.10 8.85
C TYR A 28 4.80 5.70 8.99
N SER A 29 5.65 6.58 9.49
CA SER A 29 7.06 6.29 9.72
C SER A 29 7.34 5.68 11.09
N LYS A 30 6.37 5.72 12.02
CA LYS A 30 6.57 5.32 13.42
C LYS A 30 6.70 3.80 13.57
N PRO A 31 7.87 3.27 13.96
CA PRO A 31 7.98 1.88 14.37
C PRO A 31 7.18 1.65 15.67
N PRO A 32 6.67 0.45 15.92
CA PRO A 32 6.79 -0.77 15.11
C PRO A 32 5.58 -1.00 14.18
N TYR A 33 4.77 0.02 13.88
CA TYR A 33 3.46 -0.19 13.24
C TYR A 33 3.59 -0.35 11.72
N PHE A 34 3.48 0.75 10.98
CA PHE A 34 3.41 0.76 9.53
C PHE A 34 4.66 0.19 8.82
N PRO A 35 5.90 0.40 9.31
CA PRO A 35 7.07 -0.24 8.70
C PRO A 35 7.00 -1.77 8.77
N VAL A 36 6.47 -2.34 9.85
CA VAL A 36 6.35 -3.80 10.01
C VAL A 36 5.15 -4.31 9.23
N ILE A 37 4.02 -3.58 9.24
CA ILE A 37 2.82 -4.01 8.52
C ILE A 37 3.06 -4.07 7.02
N LEU A 38 3.94 -3.23 6.47
CA LEU A 38 4.34 -3.29 5.06
C LEU A 38 4.98 -4.63 4.70
N TRP A 39 5.83 -5.19 5.57
CA TRP A 39 6.39 -6.53 5.35
C TRP A 39 5.31 -7.61 5.42
N VAL A 40 4.41 -7.52 6.39
CA VAL A 40 3.28 -8.46 6.53
C VAL A 40 2.39 -8.42 5.30
N LEU A 41 2.04 -7.22 4.81
CA LEU A 41 1.23 -7.03 3.61
C LEU A 41 1.92 -7.58 2.36
N ALA A 42 3.23 -7.34 2.20
CA ALA A 42 4.00 -7.84 1.07
C ALA A 42 4.03 -9.37 1.03
N ILE A 43 4.30 -10.01 2.18
CA ILE A 43 4.33 -11.48 2.30
C ILE A 43 2.94 -12.06 2.07
N ALA A 44 1.90 -11.49 2.71
CA ALA A 44 0.53 -11.96 2.56
C ALA A 44 0.03 -11.83 1.12
N ALA A 45 0.31 -10.71 0.44
CA ALA A 45 -0.05 -10.50 -0.96
C ALA A 45 0.62 -11.54 -1.87
N ALA A 46 1.91 -11.83 -1.64
CA ALA A 46 2.65 -12.81 -2.42
C ALA A 46 2.08 -14.23 -2.25
N ILE A 47 1.76 -14.64 -1.02
CA ILE A 47 1.16 -15.96 -0.74
C ILE A 47 -0.23 -16.07 -1.37
N LEU A 48 -1.05 -15.03 -1.22
CA LEU A 48 -2.44 -15.04 -1.68
C LEU A 48 -2.58 -14.88 -3.20
N PHE A 49 -1.51 -14.51 -3.92
CA PHE A 49 -1.56 -14.34 -5.37
C PHE A 49 -1.97 -15.61 -6.11
N SER A 50 -1.55 -16.78 -5.62
CA SER A 50 -1.92 -18.08 -6.20
C SER A 50 -3.30 -18.58 -5.74
N LEU A 51 -3.76 -18.16 -4.55
CA LEU A 51 -5.00 -18.64 -3.93
C LEU A 51 -6.22 -17.78 -4.29
N ASN A 52 -6.08 -16.46 -4.26
CA ASN A 52 -7.14 -15.50 -4.58
C ASN A 52 -6.54 -14.19 -5.10
N LYS A 53 -6.56 -14.03 -6.42
CA LYS A 53 -6.00 -12.86 -7.12
C LYS A 53 -6.62 -11.56 -6.63
N THR A 54 -7.93 -11.51 -6.41
CA THR A 54 -8.62 -10.28 -5.97
C THR A 54 -8.12 -9.83 -4.59
N VAL A 55 -7.94 -10.77 -3.66
CA VAL A 55 -7.39 -10.47 -2.33
C VAL A 55 -5.94 -10.01 -2.44
N ALA A 56 -5.12 -10.71 -3.22
CA ALA A 56 -3.72 -10.33 -3.42
C ALA A 56 -3.56 -8.93 -4.03
N LEU A 57 -4.39 -8.58 -5.02
CA LEU A 57 -4.37 -7.26 -5.66
C LEU A 57 -4.84 -6.17 -4.67
N THR A 58 -5.84 -6.46 -3.84
CA THR A 58 -6.28 -5.55 -2.77
C THR A 58 -5.18 -5.31 -1.73
N LEU A 59 -4.50 -6.37 -1.28
CA LEU A 59 -3.37 -6.23 -0.35
C LEU A 59 -2.21 -5.46 -0.99
N THR A 60 -1.95 -5.67 -2.28
CA THR A 60 -0.95 -4.93 -3.03
C THR A 60 -1.31 -3.44 -3.12
N PHE A 61 -2.59 -3.12 -3.32
CA PHE A 61 -3.08 -1.74 -3.31
C PHE A 61 -2.80 -1.07 -1.96
N ILE A 62 -3.18 -1.73 -0.85
CA ILE A 62 -2.96 -1.22 0.50
C ILE A 62 -1.47 -1.08 0.80
N PHE A 63 -0.64 -2.03 0.35
CA PHE A 63 0.80 -1.95 0.48
C PHE A 63 1.36 -0.71 -0.23
N ILE A 64 0.99 -0.49 -1.50
CA ILE A 64 1.46 0.64 -2.30
C ILE A 64 1.06 1.96 -1.66
N THR A 65 -0.21 2.12 -1.28
CA THR A 65 -0.67 3.38 -0.65
C THR A 65 0.05 3.63 0.66
N THR A 66 0.16 2.63 1.53
CA THR A 66 0.89 2.75 2.80
C THR A 66 2.37 3.09 2.59
N LEU A 67 3.02 2.47 1.60
CA LEU A 67 4.42 2.70 1.27
C LEU A 67 4.65 4.13 0.75
N VAL A 68 3.71 4.65 -0.03
CA VAL A 68 3.79 6.02 -0.55
C VAL A 68 3.70 7.03 0.59
N TRP A 69 2.78 6.86 1.54
CA TRP A 69 2.69 7.73 2.72
C TRP A 69 3.90 7.63 3.65
N GLN A 70 4.49 6.44 3.79
CA GLN A 70 5.72 6.28 4.57
C GLN A 70 6.89 7.05 3.93
N LYS A 71 6.92 7.16 2.60
CA LYS A 71 8.03 7.75 1.84
C LYS A 71 7.88 9.24 1.54
N ALA A 72 6.65 9.73 1.31
CA ALA A 72 6.36 11.16 1.10
C ALA A 72 6.87 12.00 2.27
#